data_AF-A0A242BI41-F1
#
_entry.id   AF-A0A242BI41-F1
#
_cell.length_a   1.000
_cell.length_b   1.000
_cell.length_c   1.000
_cell.angle_alpha   90.00
_cell.angle_beta   90.00
_cell.angle_gamma   90.00
#
_symmetry.space_group_name_H-M   'P 1'
#
loop_
_entity.id
_entity.type
_entity.pdbx_description
1 polymer ?
#
loop_
_entity_poly.entity_id
_entity_poly.type
_entity_poly.pdbx_seq_one_letter_code
_entity_poly.pdbx_strand_id
1 'polypeptide(L)'
;MDKLQVIADYSMEQLAHDQTGHGSDHTKRVVKLAERILDTEPQADRFVTLAAAYLHDTIDDKVVKDENEAKQQLRVFLRTLPITEEQISMIFAIIENMSFSKNLSEAVELSLEGKIVQDADRIEALGAIGILRTAYFGGGHGHPIFDSELYPQTFKDKKITEKARQ
;
A
#
# COMPACT_ATOMS: atom_id res chain seq x y z
N MET A 1 13.04 3.92 -22.03
CA MET A 1 11.70 4.06 -21.43
C MET A 1 11.88 4.63 -20.03
N ASP A 2 10.98 5.50 -19.59
CA ASP A 2 10.98 5.94 -18.20
C ASP A 2 10.64 4.73 -17.31
N LYS A 3 11.61 4.31 -16.50
CA LYS A 3 11.48 3.16 -15.60
C LYS A 3 10.31 3.32 -14.62
N LEU A 4 9.98 4.55 -14.22
CA LEU A 4 8.86 4.79 -13.31
C LEU A 4 7.52 4.59 -14.02
N GLN A 5 7.42 4.99 -15.30
CA GLN A 5 6.22 4.74 -16.11
C GLN A 5 5.99 3.23 -16.29
N VAL A 6 7.04 2.45 -16.54
CA VAL A 6 6.92 0.99 -16.67
C VAL A 6 6.43 0.34 -15.37
N ILE A 7 6.90 0.83 -14.21
CA ILE A 7 6.42 0.39 -12.89
C ILE A 7 4.95 0.79 -12.68
N ALA A 8 4.58 2.00 -13.07
CA ALA A 8 3.20 2.47 -12.99
C ALA A 8 2.27 1.59 -13.83
N ASP A 9 2.62 1.30 -15.07
CA ASP A 9 1.84 0.47 -15.98
C ASP A 9 1.65 -0.96 -15.41
N TYR A 10 2.72 -1.56 -14.89
CA TYR A 10 2.65 -2.85 -14.20
C TYR A 10 1.67 -2.81 -13.02
N SER A 11 1.77 -1.80 -12.16
CA SER A 11 0.85 -1.61 -11.02
C SER A 11 -0.60 -1.47 -11.47
N MET A 12 -0.86 -0.66 -12.51
CA MET A 12 -2.22 -0.48 -13.03
C MET A 12 -2.80 -1.79 -13.58
N GLU A 13 -1.98 -2.64 -14.20
CA GLU A 13 -2.39 -3.97 -14.68
C GLU A 13 -2.74 -4.92 -13.52
N GLN A 14 -1.89 -5.00 -12.49
CA GLN A 14 -2.15 -5.85 -11.31
C GLN A 14 -3.42 -5.45 -10.56
N LEU A 15 -3.72 -4.14 -10.52
CA LEU A 15 -4.84 -3.57 -9.75
C LEU A 15 -6.10 -3.29 -10.60
N ALA A 16 -6.10 -3.68 -11.88
CA ALA A 16 -7.16 -3.34 -12.83
C ALA A 16 -8.54 -3.94 -12.48
N HIS A 17 -8.54 -5.07 -11.76
CA HIS A 17 -9.75 -5.83 -11.44
C HIS A 17 -10.11 -5.83 -9.97
N ASP A 18 -9.41 -5.05 -9.13
CA ASP A 18 -9.77 -4.94 -7.74
C ASP A 18 -11.12 -4.23 -7.58
N GLN A 19 -11.97 -4.81 -6.73
CA GLN A 19 -13.28 -4.27 -6.35
C GLN A 19 -13.38 -4.04 -4.85
N THR A 20 -12.28 -4.14 -4.11
CA THR A 20 -12.26 -4.05 -2.64
C THR A 20 -11.91 -2.64 -2.14
N GLY A 21 -11.52 -1.75 -3.05
CA GLY A 21 -11.12 -0.37 -2.76
C GLY A 21 -9.60 -0.14 -2.89
N HIS A 22 -8.84 -1.15 -3.29
CA HIS A 22 -7.41 -1.12 -3.57
C HIS A 22 -7.10 -0.99 -5.07
N GLY A 23 -8.09 -0.67 -5.90
CA GLY A 23 -7.92 -0.49 -7.34
C GLY A 23 -7.04 0.70 -7.75
N SER A 24 -6.71 0.75 -9.04
CA SER A 24 -5.77 1.73 -9.63
C SER A 24 -5.97 3.20 -9.23
N ASP A 25 -7.20 3.64 -8.98
CA ASP A 25 -7.47 5.03 -8.59
C ASP A 25 -7.01 5.38 -7.17
N HIS A 26 -7.01 4.40 -6.25
CA HIS A 26 -6.40 4.56 -4.93
C HIS A 26 -4.90 4.78 -5.08
N THR A 27 -4.20 3.89 -5.79
CA THR A 27 -2.76 4.00 -6.04
C THR A 27 -2.36 5.33 -6.67
N LYS A 28 -3.11 5.81 -7.68
CA LYS A 28 -2.86 7.12 -8.31
C LYS A 28 -2.95 8.27 -7.31
N ARG A 29 -3.92 8.23 -6.38
CA ARG A 29 -4.07 9.26 -5.34
C ARG A 29 -2.94 9.19 -4.32
N VAL A 30 -2.55 7.98 -3.88
CA VAL A 30 -1.39 7.77 -2.99
C VAL A 30 -0.11 8.30 -3.63
N VAL A 31 0.17 7.97 -4.89
CA VAL A 31 1.33 8.48 -5.62
C VAL A 31 1.33 10.00 -5.68
N LYS A 32 0.18 10.62 -6.01
CA LYS A 32 0.07 12.09 -6.06
C LYS A 32 0.28 12.75 -4.70
N LEU A 33 -0.12 12.09 -3.61
CA LEU A 33 0.15 12.56 -2.24
C LEU A 33 1.65 12.40 -1.90
N ALA A 34 2.27 11.27 -2.26
CA ALA A 34 3.70 11.06 -2.08
C ALA A 34 4.53 12.08 -2.85
N GLU A 35 4.16 12.42 -4.10
CA GLU A 35 4.79 13.48 -4.87
C GLU A 35 4.75 14.84 -4.15
N ARG A 36 3.62 15.18 -3.52
CA ARG A 36 3.49 16.43 -2.75
C ARG A 36 4.33 16.45 -1.48
N ILE A 37 4.45 15.31 -0.80
CA ILE A 37 5.29 15.21 0.40
C ILE A 37 6.77 15.30 0.00
N LEU A 38 7.16 14.69 -1.13
CA LEU A 38 8.52 14.79 -1.66
C LEU A 38 8.96 16.23 -1.96
N ASP A 39 8.03 17.13 -2.31
CA ASP A 39 8.34 18.55 -2.52
C ASP A 39 8.93 19.22 -1.25
N THR A 40 8.64 18.68 -0.07
CA THR A 40 9.17 19.17 1.21
C THR A 40 10.29 18.31 1.80
N GLU A 41 10.61 17.16 1.19
CA GLU A 41 11.57 16.18 1.69
C GLU A 41 12.68 15.90 0.65
N PRO A 42 13.53 16.90 0.31
CA PRO A 42 14.50 16.80 -0.78
C PRO A 42 15.59 15.74 -0.61
N GLN A 43 15.76 15.22 0.60
CA GLN A 43 16.72 14.19 0.97
C GLN A 43 16.21 12.75 0.72
N ALA A 44 14.92 12.58 0.43
CA ALA A 44 14.35 11.29 0.05
C ALA A 44 14.67 10.94 -1.41
N ASP A 45 14.97 9.67 -1.68
CA ASP A 45 15.06 9.18 -3.07
C ASP A 45 13.67 9.19 -3.72
N ARG A 46 13.44 10.16 -4.60
CA ARG A 46 12.20 10.31 -5.38
C ARG A 46 11.84 9.04 -6.14
N PHE A 47 12.81 8.38 -6.76
CA PHE A 47 12.54 7.19 -7.57
C PHE A 47 12.05 6.04 -6.69
N VAL A 48 12.78 5.73 -5.60
CA VAL A 48 12.41 4.67 -4.67
C VAL A 48 11.05 4.94 -4.04
N THR A 49 10.80 6.18 -3.60
CA THR A 49 9.54 6.60 -2.98
C THR A 49 8.35 6.37 -3.92
N LEU A 50 8.42 6.87 -5.16
CA LEU A 50 7.31 6.74 -6.10
C LEU A 50 7.15 5.31 -6.63
N ALA A 51 8.25 4.58 -6.83
CA ALA A 51 8.18 3.17 -7.20
C ALA A 51 7.48 2.34 -6.11
N ALA A 52 7.85 2.54 -4.84
CA ALA A 52 7.18 1.89 -3.72
C ALA A 52 5.71 2.30 -3.60
N ALA A 53 5.38 3.59 -3.80
CA ALA A 53 3.99 4.06 -3.81
C ALA A 53 3.14 3.43 -4.91
N TYR A 54 3.68 3.22 -6.11
CA TYR A 54 2.97 2.47 -7.15
C TYR A 54 2.77 0.99 -6.78
N LEU A 55 3.74 0.37 -6.11
CA LEU A 55 3.78 -1.07 -5.91
C LEU A 55 3.18 -1.57 -4.59
N HIS A 56 2.91 -0.69 -3.61
CA HIS A 56 2.61 -1.10 -2.23
C HIS A 56 1.44 -2.09 -2.10
N ASP A 57 0.39 -1.94 -2.90
CA ASP A 57 -0.79 -2.82 -2.87
C ASP A 57 -0.66 -4.03 -3.81
N THR A 58 0.35 -4.08 -4.70
CA THR A 58 0.45 -5.15 -5.73
C THR A 58 0.79 -6.52 -5.16
N ILE A 59 1.22 -6.59 -3.90
CA ILE A 59 1.56 -7.84 -3.19
C ILE A 59 0.65 -8.08 -1.97
N ASP A 60 -0.39 -7.26 -1.79
CA ASP A 60 -1.28 -7.36 -0.63
C ASP A 60 -2.21 -8.59 -0.77
N ASP A 61 -2.46 -9.28 0.34
CA ASP A 61 -3.28 -10.50 0.40
C ASP A 61 -4.75 -10.29 0.00
N LYS A 62 -5.20 -9.03 -0.06
CA LYS A 62 -6.52 -8.66 -0.58
C LYS A 62 -6.57 -8.61 -2.11
N VAL A 63 -5.42 -8.45 -2.76
CA VAL A 63 -5.28 -8.34 -4.23
C VAL A 63 -4.82 -9.66 -4.82
N VAL A 64 -3.88 -10.36 -4.15
CA VAL A 64 -3.26 -11.58 -4.66
C VAL A 64 -3.64 -12.81 -3.83
N LYS A 65 -3.66 -13.98 -4.47
CA LYS A 65 -3.94 -15.27 -3.79
C LYS A 65 -2.75 -15.80 -3.01
N ASP A 66 -1.53 -15.50 -3.46
CA ASP A 66 -0.28 -15.93 -2.85
C ASP A 66 0.72 -14.76 -2.82
N GLU A 67 0.96 -14.20 -1.63
CA GLU A 67 1.90 -13.10 -1.43
C GLU A 67 3.33 -13.47 -1.88
N ASN A 68 3.76 -14.72 -1.67
CA ASN A 68 5.13 -15.15 -2.01
C ASN A 68 5.32 -15.23 -3.51
N GLU A 69 4.32 -15.77 -4.23
CA GLU A 69 4.33 -15.78 -5.69
C GLU A 69 4.36 -14.35 -6.25
N ALA A 70 3.49 -13.46 -5.76
CA ALA A 70 3.44 -12.07 -6.19
C ALA A 70 4.78 -11.34 -5.96
N LYS A 71 5.41 -11.53 -4.80
CA LYS A 71 6.75 -10.98 -4.49
C LYS A 71 7.83 -11.50 -5.44
N GLN A 72 7.80 -12.79 -5.77
CA GLN A 72 8.75 -13.38 -6.72
C GLN A 72 8.57 -12.79 -8.12
N GLN A 73 7.34 -12.71 -8.60
CA GLN A 73 7.01 -12.13 -9.90
C GLN A 73 7.42 -10.66 -9.96
N LEU A 74 7.09 -9.86 -8.94
CA LEU A 74 7.49 -8.46 -8.84
C LEU A 74 9.02 -8.30 -8.86
N ARG A 75 9.76 -9.17 -8.14
CA ARG A 75 11.23 -9.12 -8.13
C ARG A 75 11.82 -9.47 -9.50
N VAL A 76 11.26 -10.46 -10.19
CA VAL A 76 11.66 -10.80 -11.57
C VAL A 76 11.39 -9.63 -12.50
N PHE A 77 10.21 -9.02 -12.43
CA PHE A 77 9.84 -7.84 -13.21
C PHE A 77 10.81 -6.68 -12.98
N LEU A 78 11.07 -6.32 -11.72
CA LEU A 78 11.96 -5.20 -11.36
C LEU A 78 13.40 -5.41 -11.88
N ARG A 79 13.89 -6.66 -11.91
CA ARG A 79 15.20 -7.02 -12.48
C ARG A 79 15.29 -6.86 -13.99
N THR A 80 14.17 -6.76 -14.70
CA THR A 80 14.16 -6.43 -16.13
C THR A 80 14.41 -4.95 -16.41
N LEU A 81 14.28 -4.10 -15.38
CA LEU A 81 14.42 -2.65 -15.49
C LEU A 81 15.87 -2.21 -15.19
N PRO A 82 16.31 -1.04 -15.73
CA PRO A 82 17.63 -0.49 -15.43
C PRO A 82 17.67 0.16 -14.03
N ILE A 83 17.54 -0.66 -12.99
CA ILE A 83 17.59 -0.27 -11.56
C ILE A 83 18.54 -1.19 -10.79
N THR A 84 19.09 -0.70 -9.69
CA THR A 84 20.07 -1.48 -8.91
C THR A 84 19.37 -2.47 -7.98
N GLU A 85 20.05 -3.56 -7.61
CA GLU A 85 19.53 -4.49 -6.57
C GLU A 85 19.32 -3.77 -5.23
N GLU A 86 20.07 -2.71 -4.95
CA GLU A 86 19.87 -1.86 -3.78
C GLU A 86 18.53 -1.11 -3.85
N GLN A 87 18.18 -0.52 -4.99
CA GLN A 87 16.87 0.11 -5.20
C GLN A 87 15.73 -0.90 -5.08
N ILE A 88 15.88 -2.09 -5.66
CA ILE A 88 14.91 -3.18 -5.51
C ILE A 88 14.75 -3.53 -4.03
N SER A 89 15.84 -3.68 -3.29
CA SER A 89 15.82 -4.04 -1.88
C SER A 89 15.14 -2.95 -1.03
N MET A 90 15.41 -1.67 -1.31
CA MET A 90 14.74 -0.54 -0.64
C MET A 90 13.22 -0.53 -0.93
N ILE A 91 12.81 -0.75 -2.19
CA ILE A 91 11.38 -0.82 -2.55
C ILE A 91 10.69 -1.96 -1.76
N PHE A 92 11.28 -3.15 -1.74
CA PHE A 92 10.73 -4.29 -0.98
C PHE A 92 10.68 -4.00 0.54
N ALA A 93 11.72 -3.40 1.09
CA ALA A 93 11.75 -3.03 2.51
C ALA A 93 10.59 -2.10 2.89
N ILE A 94 10.16 -1.21 1.99
CA ILE A 94 9.01 -0.33 2.20
C ILE A 94 7.70 -1.11 2.11
N ILE A 95 7.43 -1.73 0.96
CA ILE A 95 6.11 -2.33 0.68
C ILE A 95 5.78 -3.52 1.59
N GLU A 96 6.79 -4.21 2.13
CA GLU A 96 6.58 -5.33 3.06
C GLU A 96 6.30 -4.90 4.50
N ASN A 97 6.66 -3.66 4.88
CA ASN A 97 6.65 -3.21 6.28
C ASN A 97 5.76 -1.96 6.53
N MET A 98 5.26 -1.30 5.49
CA MET A 98 4.51 -0.05 5.66
C MET A 98 3.06 -0.22 6.15
N SER A 99 2.44 -1.38 6.01
CA SER A 99 1.02 -1.55 6.33
C SER A 99 0.74 -1.53 7.84
N PHE A 100 -0.48 -1.13 8.21
CA PHE A 100 -0.90 -1.05 9.63
C PHE A 100 -0.71 -2.38 10.36
N SER A 101 -1.16 -3.50 9.77
CA SER A 101 -1.09 -4.81 10.40
C SER A 101 0.33 -5.31 10.64
N LYS A 102 1.30 -4.91 9.80
CA LYS A 102 2.72 -5.27 9.98
C LYS A 102 3.36 -4.51 11.14
N ASN A 103 2.84 -3.32 11.44
CA ASN A 103 3.33 -2.47 12.51
C ASN A 103 2.69 -2.75 13.89
N LEU A 104 1.83 -3.78 14.02
CA LEU A 104 1.13 -4.10 15.28
C LEU A 104 1.97 -4.92 16.27
N SER A 105 2.84 -5.82 15.79
CA SER A 105 3.64 -6.71 16.65
C SER A 105 5.08 -6.23 16.81
N GLU A 106 5.74 -5.90 15.71
CA GLU A 106 7.13 -5.41 15.67
C GLU A 106 7.20 -4.30 14.61
N ALA A 107 7.08 -3.05 15.05
CA ALA A 107 7.20 -1.92 14.14
C ALA A 107 8.64 -1.83 13.62
N VAL A 108 8.81 -2.10 12.33
CA VAL A 108 10.10 -1.91 11.65
C VAL A 108 10.26 -0.43 11.36
N GLU A 109 11.40 0.14 11.75
CA GLU A 109 11.68 1.53 11.38
C GLU A 109 11.90 1.63 9.87
N LEU A 110 11.00 2.37 9.21
CA LEU A 110 11.08 2.63 7.77
C LEU A 110 12.13 3.70 7.47
N SER A 111 12.70 3.62 6.26
CA SER A 111 13.48 4.72 5.68
C SER A 111 12.61 5.97 5.52
N LEU A 112 13.23 7.12 5.19
CA LEU A 112 12.48 8.33 4.92
C LEU A 112 11.47 8.13 3.77
N GLU A 113 11.90 7.48 2.69
CA GLU A 113 11.04 7.11 1.56
C GLU A 113 9.85 6.27 2.04
N GLY A 114 10.10 5.26 2.89
CA GLY A 114 9.03 4.42 3.44
C GLY A 114 8.05 5.20 4.32
N LYS A 115 8.54 6.15 5.13
CA LYS A 115 7.69 7.04 5.94
C LYS A 115 6.81 7.90 5.04
N ILE A 116 7.34 8.46 3.95
CA ILE A 116 6.58 9.24 2.97
C ILE A 116 5.46 8.41 2.33
N VAL A 117 5.78 7.18 1.87
CA VAL A 117 4.78 6.32 1.25
C VAL A 117 3.71 5.89 2.27
N GLN A 118 4.11 5.56 3.50
CA GLN A 118 3.18 5.23 4.58
C GLN A 118 2.25 6.41 4.93
N ASP A 119 2.76 7.63 4.98
CA ASP A 119 1.96 8.82 5.25
C ASP A 119 0.99 9.09 4.10
N ALA A 120 1.45 8.99 2.84
CA ALA A 120 0.60 9.18 1.67
C ALA A 120 -0.57 8.18 1.62
N ASP A 121 -0.31 6.90 1.90
CA ASP A 121 -1.32 5.84 1.96
C ASP A 121 -2.32 6.08 3.11
N ARG A 122 -1.82 6.36 4.31
CA ARG A 122 -2.67 6.63 5.48
C ARG A 122 -3.52 7.87 5.33
N ILE A 123 -2.99 8.94 4.72
CA ILE A 123 -3.75 10.16 4.45
C ILE A 123 -4.91 9.88 3.48
N GLU A 124 -4.73 8.99 2.49
CA GLU A 124 -5.79 8.61 1.55
C GLU A 124 -6.95 7.88 2.24
N ALA A 125 -6.65 7.14 3.31
CA ALA A 125 -7.63 6.47 4.16
C ALA A 125 -8.35 7.39 5.17
N LEU A 126 -8.08 8.71 5.17
CA LEU A 126 -8.73 9.69 6.04
C LEU A 126 -9.71 10.61 5.28
N GLY A 127 -10.42 11.46 6.04
CA GLY A 127 -11.33 12.46 5.48
C GLY A 127 -12.51 11.86 4.71
N ALA A 128 -13.05 12.61 3.75
CA ALA A 128 -14.24 12.21 3.00
C ALA A 128 -14.03 10.91 2.21
N ILE A 129 -12.85 10.74 1.60
CA ILE A 129 -12.51 9.51 0.86
C ILE A 129 -12.37 8.34 1.82
N GLY A 130 -11.69 8.52 2.95
CA GLY A 130 -11.62 7.51 4.01
C GLY A 130 -12.99 7.01 4.47
N ILE A 131 -13.91 7.93 4.77
CA ILE A 131 -15.29 7.60 5.17
C ILE A 131 -15.98 6.74 4.10
N LEU A 132 -15.90 7.15 2.83
CA LEU A 132 -16.51 6.42 1.72
C LEU A 132 -15.89 5.03 1.53
N ARG A 133 -14.56 4.92 1.63
CA ARG A 133 -13.83 3.64 1.55
C ARG A 133 -14.23 2.69 2.66
N THR A 134 -14.34 3.18 3.90
CA THR A 134 -14.80 2.38 5.05
C THR A 134 -16.22 1.86 4.82
N ALA A 135 -17.14 2.71 4.36
CA ALA A 135 -18.51 2.30 4.06
C ALA A 135 -18.59 1.32 2.88
N TYR A 136 -17.80 1.54 1.82
CA TYR A 136 -17.74 0.67 0.64
C TYR A 136 -17.21 -0.72 0.99
N PHE A 137 -16.07 -0.78 1.70
CA PHE A 137 -15.50 -2.05 2.17
C PHE A 137 -16.47 -2.77 3.10
N GLY A 138 -17.02 -2.08 4.11
CA GLY A 138 -17.97 -2.65 5.05
C GLY A 138 -19.24 -3.17 4.37
N GLY A 139 -19.80 -2.41 3.42
CA GLY A 139 -20.94 -2.82 2.62
C GLY A 139 -20.67 -4.09 1.78
N GLY A 140 -19.47 -4.19 1.20
CA GLY A 140 -19.04 -5.39 0.48
C GLY A 140 -18.90 -6.64 1.37
N HIS A 141 -18.66 -6.44 2.68
CA HIS A 141 -18.55 -7.52 3.68
C HIS A 141 -19.82 -7.69 4.53
N GLY A 142 -20.90 -6.96 4.22
CA GLY A 142 -22.15 -7.04 4.97
C GLY A 142 -22.08 -6.47 6.39
N HIS A 143 -21.09 -5.63 6.69
CA HIS A 143 -20.98 -4.97 7.99
C HIS A 143 -22.10 -3.92 8.17
N PRO A 144 -22.69 -3.81 9.37
CA PRO A 144 -23.62 -2.72 9.66
C PRO A 144 -22.89 -1.38 9.63
N ILE A 145 -23.58 -0.32 9.20
CA ILE A 145 -23.03 1.06 9.28
C ILE A 145 -22.73 1.44 10.72
N PHE A 146 -23.54 0.96 11.66
CA PHE A 146 -23.36 1.19 13.09
C PHE A 146 -23.96 0.05 13.90
N ASP A 147 -23.26 -0.33 14.97
CA ASP A 147 -23.72 -1.27 15.99
C ASP A 147 -23.41 -0.66 17.37
N SER A 148 -24.45 -0.42 18.18
CA SER A 148 -24.31 0.20 19.50
C SER A 148 -23.64 -0.71 20.54
N GLU A 149 -23.55 -2.01 20.29
CA GLU A 149 -22.90 -2.98 21.18
C GLU A 149 -21.43 -3.22 20.80
N LEU A 150 -21.01 -2.74 19.62
CA LEU A 150 -19.64 -2.90 19.12
C LEU A 150 -18.75 -1.71 19.53
N TYR A 151 -17.89 -1.93 20.52
CA TYR A 151 -16.93 -0.91 20.99
C TYR A 151 -15.62 -0.95 20.19
N PRO A 152 -14.89 0.20 20.12
CA PRO A 152 -13.56 0.24 19.51
C PRO A 152 -12.62 -0.81 20.10
N GLN A 153 -11.91 -1.55 19.24
CA GLN A 153 -10.96 -2.58 19.65
C GLN A 153 -9.52 -2.10 19.55
N THR A 154 -8.68 -2.54 20.49
CA THR A 154 -7.22 -2.43 20.36
C THR A 154 -6.68 -3.63 19.60
N PHE A 155 -6.14 -3.40 18.42
CA PHE A 155 -5.48 -4.44 17.63
C PHE A 155 -4.06 -4.67 18.16
N LYS A 156 -3.70 -5.94 18.43
CA LYS A 156 -2.37 -6.34 18.92
C LYS A 156 -1.55 -7.13 17.89
N ASP A 157 -2.21 -7.69 16.89
CA ASP A 157 -1.58 -8.44 15.81
C ASP A 157 -2.48 -8.45 14.55
N LYS A 158 -1.94 -8.99 13.44
CA LYS A 158 -2.67 -9.13 12.17
C LYS A 158 -3.93 -10.00 12.31
N LYS A 159 -3.92 -11.06 13.13
CA LYS A 159 -5.05 -12.00 13.25
C LYS A 159 -6.30 -11.32 13.80
N ILE A 160 -6.13 -10.40 14.77
CA ILE A 160 -7.26 -9.62 15.30
C ILE A 160 -7.80 -8.68 14.22
N THR A 161 -6.93 -8.05 13.42
CA THR A 161 -7.38 -7.20 12.30
C THR A 161 -8.11 -7.99 11.21
N GLU A 162 -7.68 -9.22 10.92
CA GLU A 162 -8.34 -10.10 9.95
C GLU A 162 -9.72 -10.54 10.45
N LYS A 163 -9.84 -10.89 11.73
CA LYS A 163 -11.12 -11.25 12.33
C LYS A 163 -12.13 -10.08 12.31
N ALA A 164 -11.66 -8.85 12.44
CA ALA A 164 -12.53 -7.66 12.37
C ALA A 164 -12.98 -7.30 10.93
N ARG A 165 -12.41 -7.94 9.91
CA ARG A 165 -12.78 -7.76 8.49
C ARG A 165 -13.80 -8.80 8.00
N GLN A 166 -14.03 -9.86 8.77
CA GLN A 166 -14.99 -10.94 8.50
C GLN A 166 -16.32 -10.66 9.19
#